data_AF-A0A3D2N6F0-F1
#
_entry.id   AF-A0A3D2N6F0-F1
#
_cell.length_a   1.000
_cell.length_b   1.000
_cell.length_c   1.000
_cell.angle_alpha   90.00
_cell.angle_beta   90.00
_cell.angle_gamma   90.00
#
_symmetry.space_group_name_H-M   'P 1'
#
loop_
_entity.id
_entity.type
_entity.pdbx_description
1 polymer ?
#
loop_
_entity_poly.entity_id
_entity_poly.type
_entity_poly.pdbx_seq_one_letter_code
_entity_poly.pdbx_strand_id
1 'polypeptide(L)'
;MREFDLVIVGGGPAGMAAAVSARENGLENIVILERDSELGGILNQCIHNGFGLHTFKEELTGPEYAERYAEKVNSMGIPYETDTMVLNISKDRVVTL
;
A
#
# COMPACT_ATOMS: atom_id res chain seq x y z
N MET A 1 3.08 -22.65 -2.15
CA MET A 1 2.29 -21.74 -1.31
C MET A 1 3.28 -20.80 -0.64
N ARG A 2 3.04 -19.48 -0.66
CA ARG A 2 3.87 -18.50 0.05
C ARG A 2 3.17 -18.18 1.38
N GLU A 3 3.95 -18.05 2.45
CA GLU A 3 3.44 -17.66 3.76
C GLU A 3 3.93 -16.25 4.10
N PHE A 4 3.03 -15.43 4.64
CA PHE A 4 3.28 -14.06 5.04
C PHE A 4 2.71 -13.84 6.44
N ASP A 5 3.39 -13.02 7.25
CA ASP A 5 2.88 -12.59 8.55
C ASP A 5 1.71 -11.60 8.38
N LEU A 6 1.74 -10.83 7.29
CA LEU A 6 0.70 -9.87 6.93
C LEU A 6 0.54 -9.77 5.40
N VAL A 7 -0.70 -9.96 4.93
CA VAL A 7 -1.10 -9.67 3.54
C VAL A 7 -2.02 -8.46 3.56
N ILE A 8 -1.68 -7.44 2.77
CA ILE A 8 -2.45 -6.20 2.63
C ILE A 8 -3.09 -6.22 1.25
N VAL A 9 -4.43 -6.15 1.20
CA VAL A 9 -5.18 -6.13 -0.05
C VAL A 9 -5.53 -4.69 -0.40
N GLY A 10 -4.90 -4.17 -1.44
CA GLY A 10 -4.98 -2.78 -1.91
C GLY A 10 -3.71 -1.99 -1.60
N GLY A 11 -3.10 -1.42 -2.64
CA GLY A 11 -1.95 -0.53 -2.66
C GLY A 11 -2.30 0.96 -2.67
N GLY A 12 -3.52 1.33 -2.26
CA GLY A 12 -3.91 2.72 -2.01
C GLY A 12 -3.25 3.32 -0.76
N PRO A 13 -3.58 4.58 -0.39
CA PRO A 13 -2.92 5.28 0.73
C PRO A 13 -3.04 4.53 2.06
N ALA A 14 -4.21 3.94 2.34
CA ALA A 14 -4.43 3.18 3.57
C ALA A 14 -3.57 1.90 3.61
N GLY A 15 -3.47 1.19 2.48
CA GLY A 15 -2.69 -0.05 2.38
C GLY A 15 -1.20 0.21 2.53
N MET A 16 -0.67 1.20 1.81
CA MET A 16 0.74 1.59 1.95
C MET A 16 1.06 2.09 3.36
N ALA A 17 0.19 2.92 3.96
CA ALA A 17 0.39 3.39 5.33
C ALA A 17 0.37 2.24 6.36
N ALA A 18 -0.52 1.25 6.17
CA ALA A 18 -0.55 0.06 7.01
C ALA A 18 0.74 -0.77 6.87
N ALA A 19 1.25 -0.92 5.65
CA ALA A 19 2.49 -1.66 5.39
C ALA A 19 3.70 -0.99 6.03
N VAL A 20 3.83 0.33 5.85
CA VAL A 20 4.88 1.16 6.47
C VAL A 20 4.82 1.03 7.99
N SER A 21 3.64 1.20 8.58
CA SER A 21 3.46 1.06 10.03
C SER A 21 3.83 -0.33 10.54
N ALA A 22 3.42 -1.40 9.83
CA ALA A 22 3.77 -2.77 10.19
C ALA A 22 5.29 -2.99 10.17
N ARG A 23 5.98 -2.47 9.15
CA ARG A 23 7.45 -2.54 9.07
C ARG A 23 8.14 -1.74 10.18
N GLU A 24 7.68 -0.53 10.46
CA GLU A 24 8.20 0.31 11.57
C GLU A 24 8.02 -0.38 12.94
N ASN A 25 7.03 -1.27 13.07
CA ASN A 25 6.79 -2.07 14.27
C ASN A 25 7.47 -3.46 14.23
N GLY A 26 8.39 -3.69 13.29
CA GLY A 26 9.27 -4.85 13.25
C GLY A 26 8.72 -6.08 12.51
N LEU A 27 7.64 -5.94 11.74
CA LEU A 27 7.12 -7.02 10.91
C LEU A 27 7.86 -7.05 9.57
N GLU A 28 8.53 -8.17 9.25
CA GLU A 28 9.38 -8.27 8.06
C GLU A 28 8.67 -8.95 6.88
N ASN A 29 7.92 -10.03 7.14
CA ASN A 29 7.30 -10.85 6.09
C ASN A 29 5.91 -10.33 5.71
N ILE A 30 5.88 -9.17 5.04
CA ILE A 30 4.67 -8.47 4.59
C ILE A 30 4.60 -8.50 3.06
N VAL A 31 3.39 -8.51 2.49
CA VAL A 31 3.17 -8.21 1.06
C VAL A 31 1.92 -7.34 0.86
N ILE A 32 2.02 -6.37 -0.04
CA ILE A 32 0.87 -5.62 -0.57
C ILE A 32 0.44 -6.23 -1.91
N LEU A 33 -0.85 -6.47 -2.10
CA LEU A 33 -1.42 -6.95 -3.35
C LEU A 33 -2.31 -5.85 -3.94
N GLU A 34 -1.96 -5.36 -5.13
CA GLU A 34 -2.68 -4.31 -5.83
C GLU A 34 -3.16 -4.83 -7.19
N ARG A 35 -4.43 -4.59 -7.48
CA ARG A 35 -5.07 -4.97 -8.73
C ARG A 35 -4.59 -4.09 -9.89
N ASP A 36 -4.43 -2.79 -9.64
CA ASP A 36 -3.98 -1.84 -10.65
C ASP A 36 -2.49 -2.04 -10.97
N SER A 37 -2.03 -1.43 -12.07
CA SER A 37 -0.64 -1.52 -12.53
C SER A 37 0.35 -0.71 -11.70
N GLU A 38 -0.13 0.06 -10.73
CA GLU A 38 0.65 0.96 -9.88
C GLU A 38 0.02 1.13 -8.50
N LEU A 39 0.83 1.53 -7.53
CA LEU A 39 0.34 1.92 -6.20
C LEU A 39 -0.35 3.29 -6.25
N GLY A 40 -1.15 3.59 -5.22
CA GLY A 40 -1.78 4.90 -5.02
C GLY A 40 -3.30 4.87 -5.03
N GLY A 41 -3.91 3.91 -5.71
CA GLY A 41 -5.36 3.71 -5.74
C GLY A 41 -6.11 4.98 -6.14
N ILE A 42 -7.14 5.36 -5.38
CA ILE A 42 -7.97 6.53 -5.72
C ILE A 42 -7.19 7.85 -5.78
N LEU A 43 -6.06 7.96 -5.06
CA LEU A 43 -5.29 9.21 -5.04
C LEU A 43 -4.67 9.54 -6.39
N ASN A 44 -4.40 8.56 -7.25
CA ASN A 44 -3.87 8.81 -8.59
C ASN A 44 -4.89 9.58 -9.47
N GLN A 45 -6.18 9.56 -9.10
CA GLN A 45 -7.24 10.30 -9.78
C GLN A 45 -7.56 11.65 -9.11
N CYS A 46 -7.05 11.90 -7.90
CA CYS A 46 -7.28 13.13 -7.14
C CYS A 46 -6.30 14.23 -7.57
N ILE A 47 -6.48 14.76 -8.79
CA ILE A 47 -5.63 15.81 -9.38
C ILE A 47 -6.04 17.20 -8.86
N HIS A 48 -5.99 17.36 -7.53
CA HIS A 48 -6.20 18.62 -6.83
C HIS A 48 -5.43 18.63 -5.51
N ASN A 49 -5.12 19.82 -5.00
CA ASN A 49 -4.41 20.02 -3.75
C ASN A 49 -5.30 19.75 -2.51
N GLY A 50 -4.69 19.82 -1.32
CA GLY A 50 -5.38 19.68 -0.02
C GLY A 50 -4.99 18.42 0.74
N PHE A 51 -4.10 17.59 0.19
CA PHE A 51 -3.54 16.42 0.86
C PHE A 51 -2.25 16.80 1.61
N GLY A 52 -1.79 15.94 2.52
CA GLY A 52 -0.47 16.06 3.14
C GLY A 52 -0.31 17.07 4.27
N LEU A 53 -1.21 18.04 4.44
CA LEU A 53 -1.07 19.13 5.42
C LEU A 53 -0.79 18.65 6.86
N HIS A 54 -1.46 17.58 7.29
CA HIS A 54 -1.27 17.04 8.64
C HIS A 54 -0.10 16.06 8.73
N THR A 55 0.03 15.17 7.74
CA THR A 55 0.98 14.05 7.72
C THR A 55 2.39 14.49 7.32
N PHE A 56 2.51 15.28 6.26
CA PHE A 56 3.78 15.70 5.64
C PHE A 56 4.12 17.17 5.90
N LYS A 57 3.20 17.95 6.48
CA LYS A 57 3.35 19.41 6.71
C LYS A 57 3.59 20.19 5.40
N GLU A 58 3.07 19.64 4.31
CA GLU A 58 3.19 20.15 2.95
C GLU A 58 1.83 20.01 2.27
N GLU A 59 1.45 20.97 1.43
CA GLU A 59 0.24 20.88 0.63
C GLU A 59 0.56 20.10 -0.65
N LEU A 60 -0.06 18.93 -0.80
CA LEU A 60 0.18 18.00 -1.90
C LEU A 60 -1.11 17.76 -2.69
N THR A 61 -0.94 17.38 -3.96
CA THR A 61 -1.96 16.68 -4.73
C THR A 61 -2.16 15.24 -4.26
N GLY A 62 -3.22 14.59 -4.72
CA GLY A 62 -3.43 13.15 -4.49
C GLY A 62 -2.25 12.29 -4.96
N PRO A 63 -1.83 12.38 -6.23
CA PRO A 63 -0.70 11.60 -6.74
C PRO A 63 0.60 11.84 -5.97
N GLU A 64 0.91 13.09 -5.60
CA GLU A 64 2.10 13.38 -4.79
C GLU A 64 2.02 12.75 -3.39
N TYR A 65 0.85 12.75 -2.75
CA TYR A 65 0.66 12.05 -1.47
C TYR A 65 0.85 10.53 -1.60
N ALA A 66 0.33 9.94 -2.68
CA ALA A 66 0.53 8.52 -2.99
C ALA A 66 2.01 8.21 -3.19
N GLU A 67 2.72 9.02 -3.97
CA GLU A 67 4.16 8.87 -4.24
C GLU A 67 4.97 8.92 -2.94
N ARG A 68 4.67 9.83 -2.02
CA ARG A 68 5.35 9.89 -0.71
C ARG A 68 5.25 8.58 0.09
N TYR A 69 4.13 7.86 -0.02
CA TYR A 69 4.00 6.55 0.62
C TYR A 69 4.62 5.43 -0.21
N ALA A 70 4.56 5.50 -1.54
CA ALA A 70 5.25 4.56 -2.41
C ALA A 70 6.78 4.63 -2.21
N GLU A 71 7.34 5.83 -2.08
CA GLU A 71 8.75 6.06 -1.70
C GLU A 71 9.10 5.41 -0.36
N LYS A 72 8.21 5.50 0.65
CA LYS A 72 8.41 4.82 1.94
C LYS A 72 8.37 3.30 1.80
N VAL A 73 7.38 2.76 1.06
CA VAL A 73 7.27 1.32 0.77
C VAL A 73 8.54 0.81 0.09
N ASN A 74 9.02 1.52 -0.94
CA ASN A 74 10.23 1.19 -1.68
C ASN A 74 11.49 1.29 -0.81
N SER A 75 11.68 2.38 -0.08
CA SER A 75 12.88 2.61 0.75
C SER A 75 12.98 1.65 1.95
N MET A 76 11.84 1.20 2.47
CA MET A 76 11.77 0.18 3.52
C MET A 76 11.83 -1.26 2.98
N GLY A 77 11.94 -1.45 1.66
CA GLY A 77 11.99 -2.77 1.04
C GLY A 77 10.74 -3.62 1.33
N ILE A 78 9.56 -2.99 1.36
CA ILE A 78 8.28 -3.68 1.55
C ILE A 78 7.83 -4.28 0.21
N PRO A 79 7.68 -5.61 0.11
CA PRO A 79 7.22 -6.26 -1.11
C PRO A 79 5.80 -5.85 -1.50
N TYR A 80 5.58 -5.64 -2.79
CA TYR A 80 4.25 -5.48 -3.36
C TYR A 80 4.15 -6.16 -4.73
N GLU A 81 2.94 -6.57 -5.10
CA GLU A 81 2.60 -7.14 -6.41
C GLU A 81 1.46 -6.32 -7.01
N THR A 82 1.74 -5.62 -8.11
CA THR A 82 0.72 -4.96 -8.95
C THR A 82 0.11 -5.96 -9.93
N ASP A 83 -0.91 -5.54 -10.67
CA ASP A 83 -1.63 -6.39 -11.63
C ASP A 83 -2.15 -7.70 -11.00
N THR A 84 -2.41 -7.67 -9.70
CA THR A 84 -2.67 -8.83 -8.86
C THR A 84 -3.97 -8.63 -8.08
N MET A 85 -5.04 -9.27 -8.56
CA MET A 85 -6.37 -9.15 -7.97
C MET A 85 -6.62 -10.27 -6.96
N VAL A 86 -6.93 -9.95 -5.71
CA VAL A 86 -7.40 -10.97 -4.75
C VAL A 86 -8.83 -11.40 -5.11
N LEU A 87 -9.02 -12.70 -5.35
CA LEU A 87 -10.30 -13.32 -5.71
C LEU A 87 -11.03 -13.92 -4.50
N ASN A 88 -10.31 -14.39 -3.49
CA ASN A 88 -10.91 -15.01 -2.30
C ASN A 88 -10.01 -14.90 -1.07
N ILE A 89 -10.64 -14.81 0.11
CA ILE A 89 -9.99 -14.91 1.41
C ILE A 89 -10.78 -15.93 2.24
N SER A 90 -10.17 -17.07 2.53
CA SER A 90 -10.82 -18.14 3.28
C SER A 90 -10.73 -17.95 4.79
N LYS A 91 -11.55 -18.70 5.56
CA LYS A 91 -11.46 -18.75 7.03
C LYS A 91 -10.13 -19.32 7.54
N ASP A 92 -9.46 -20.11 6.72
CA ASP A 92 -8.16 -20.71 7.02
C ASP A 92 -7.00 -19.75 6.68
N ARG A 93 -7.30 -18.45 6.48
CA ARG A 93 -6.34 -17.39 6.15
C ARG A 93 -5.58 -17.64 4.85
N VAL A 94 -6.22 -18.30 3.89
CA VAL A 94 -5.68 -18.50 2.54
C VAL A 94 -6.20 -17.37 1.63
N VAL A 95 -5.28 -16.65 1.01
CA VAL A 95 -5.57 -15.64 -0.01
C VAL A 95 -5.37 -16.26 -1.40
N THR A 96 -6.39 -16.18 -2.25
CA THR A 96 -6.34 -16.59 -3.66
C THR A 96 -6.29 -15.34 -4.53
N LEU A 97 -5.30 -15.29 -5.42
CA LEU A 97 -5.11 -14.27 -6.46
C LEU A 97 -5.78 -14.70 -7.77
#